data_AF-W8NV63-F1
#
_entry.id   AF-W8NV63-F1
#
_cell.length_a   1.000
_cell.length_b   1.000
_cell.length_c   1.000
_cell.angle_alpha   90.00
_cell.angle_beta   90.00
_cell.angle_gamma   90.00
#
_symmetry.space_group_name_H-M   'P 1'
#
loop_
_entity.id
_entity.type
_entity.pdbx_description
1 polymer ?
#
loop_
_entity_poly.entity_id
_entity_poly.type
_entity_poly.pdbx_seq_one_letter_code
_entity_poly.pdbx_strand_id
1 'polypeptide(L)'
;DSLAGQSVHIVTVNEYLASREAEGIISKVFNFLGLTVGLNTKNKNNIEKKQAYDCDILYSTNSELSFDYLRDNMQIDYKNLVMQREYAYAIVDEVDSILIDEARTPLIISNQNKQTKFIYREADRFVRTLKKNHYIIDLETKTIELTEKGINKAENFFQINNLYNINHAHLLHRIKNALKAFFIMHNNKDYLVVKDKVLIIDEFTGRILKGRQFSNGLHQALEAKERVTIEPETNISATITYQNFFRLYKKISGMTG
;
A
#
# COMPACT_ATOMS: atom_id res chain seq x y z
N ASP A 1 33.39 -9.74 8.18
CA ASP A 1 31.97 -9.35 8.22
C ASP A 1 31.18 -10.32 9.12
N SER A 2 30.93 -11.59 8.78
CA SER A 2 30.27 -12.55 9.70
C SER A 2 31.10 -12.88 10.96
N LEU A 3 32.41 -13.06 10.80
CA LEU A 3 33.36 -13.24 11.92
C LEU A 3 33.43 -12.06 12.89
N ALA A 4 32.86 -10.90 12.51
CA ALA A 4 32.73 -9.73 13.37
C ALA A 4 31.35 -9.65 14.08
N GLY A 5 30.54 -10.72 14.00
CA GLY A 5 29.19 -10.79 14.59
C GLY A 5 28.11 -10.04 13.81
N GLN A 6 28.39 -9.58 12.60
CA GLN A 6 27.44 -8.89 11.73
C GLN A 6 26.79 -9.86 10.75
N SER A 7 25.47 -9.77 10.55
CA SER A 7 24.76 -10.65 9.61
C SER A 7 25.12 -10.31 8.16
N VAL A 8 25.29 -11.35 7.33
CA VAL A 8 25.50 -11.21 5.89
C VAL A 8 24.26 -11.73 5.17
N HIS A 9 23.67 -10.90 4.31
CA HIS A 9 22.51 -11.28 3.51
C HIS A 9 22.95 -11.62 2.09
N ILE A 10 22.72 -12.85 1.67
CA ILE A 10 22.95 -13.33 0.30
C ILE A 10 21.61 -13.34 -0.41
N VAL A 11 21.52 -12.54 -1.48
CA VAL A 11 20.29 -12.25 -2.19
C VAL A 11 20.32 -12.92 -3.54
N THR A 12 19.35 -13.79 -3.80
CA THR A 12 19.20 -14.48 -5.09
C THR A 12 17.97 -13.96 -5.85
N VAL A 13 17.89 -14.33 -7.13
CA VAL A 13 16.78 -13.93 -8.02
C VAL A 13 15.47 -14.67 -7.70
N ASN A 14 15.56 -15.87 -7.13
CA ASN A 14 14.37 -16.68 -6.82
C ASN A 14 14.58 -17.62 -5.62
N GLU A 15 13.45 -18.06 -5.04
CA GLU A 15 13.43 -18.88 -3.83
C GLU A 15 14.07 -20.26 -4.04
N TYR A 16 14.01 -20.83 -5.24
CA TYR A 16 14.64 -22.13 -5.53
C TYR A 16 16.16 -22.04 -5.38
N LEU A 17 16.78 -20.99 -5.95
CA LEU A 17 18.22 -20.75 -5.81
C LEU A 17 18.60 -20.50 -4.34
N ALA A 18 17.85 -19.64 -3.64
CA ALA A 18 18.10 -19.36 -2.22
C ALA A 18 18.04 -20.64 -1.38
N SER A 19 17.00 -21.46 -1.58
CA SER A 19 16.81 -22.72 -0.85
C SER A 19 17.92 -23.71 -1.16
N ARG A 20 18.27 -23.88 -2.45
CA ARG A 20 19.32 -24.79 -2.90
C ARG A 20 20.67 -24.46 -2.27
N GLU A 21 21.01 -23.18 -2.13
CA GLU A 21 22.27 -22.74 -1.54
C GLU A 21 22.27 -22.85 -0.01
N ALA A 22 21.17 -22.47 0.62
CA ALA A 22 20.98 -22.56 2.07
C ALA A 22 20.94 -24.01 2.59
N GLU A 23 20.50 -24.97 1.78
CA GLU A 23 20.45 -26.40 2.11
C GLU A 23 21.60 -27.20 1.48
N GLY A 24 22.42 -26.54 0.67
CA GLY A 24 23.45 -27.16 -0.16
C GLY A 24 24.78 -27.38 0.54
N ILE A 25 25.80 -27.65 -0.28
CA ILE A 25 27.18 -27.89 0.17
C ILE A 25 27.76 -26.65 0.85
N ILE A 26 27.46 -25.45 0.35
CA ILE A 26 27.97 -24.19 0.88
C ILE A 26 27.52 -23.99 2.33
N SER A 27 26.24 -24.24 2.61
CA SER A 27 25.71 -24.21 3.99
C SER A 27 26.41 -25.20 4.92
N LYS A 28 26.73 -26.41 4.44
CA LYS A 28 27.51 -27.38 5.24
C LYS A 28 28.90 -26.86 5.60
N VAL A 29 29.54 -26.10 4.70
CA VAL A 29 30.85 -25.48 4.98
C VAL A 29 30.71 -24.40 6.05
N PHE A 30 29.70 -23.53 5.97
CA PHE A 30 29.46 -22.52 7.01
C PHE A 30 29.17 -23.15 8.38
N ASN A 31 28.31 -24.16 8.43
CA ASN A 31 28.01 -24.90 9.65
C ASN A 31 29.25 -25.61 10.21
N PHE A 32 30.10 -26.18 9.35
CA PHE A 32 31.38 -26.77 9.77
C PHE A 32 32.32 -25.75 10.42
N LEU A 33 32.29 -24.51 9.93
CA LEU A 33 33.05 -23.38 10.51
C LEU A 33 32.37 -22.75 11.74
N GLY A 34 31.26 -23.30 12.22
CA GLY A 34 30.52 -22.83 13.39
C GLY A 34 29.60 -21.64 13.14
N LEU A 35 29.36 -21.28 11.87
CA LEU A 35 28.41 -20.23 11.50
C LEU A 35 27.03 -20.81 11.26
N THR A 36 26.00 -20.03 11.59
CA THR A 36 24.60 -20.39 11.36
C THR A 36 24.08 -19.84 10.04
N VAL A 37 23.28 -20.64 9.33
CA VAL A 37 22.69 -20.28 8.03
C VAL A 37 21.17 -20.30 8.12
N GLY A 38 20.56 -19.16 7.79
CA GLY A 38 19.12 -18.96 7.72
C GLY A 38 18.63 -18.88 6.27
N LEU A 39 17.37 -19.25 6.06
CA LEU A 39 16.66 -19.12 4.79
C LEU A 39 15.37 -18.36 5.02
N ASN A 40 15.14 -17.28 4.28
CA ASN A 40 13.92 -16.50 4.30
C ASN A 40 13.17 -16.61 2.97
N THR A 41 12.02 -17.27 3.02
CA THR A 41 11.10 -17.49 1.89
C THR A 41 9.70 -16.99 2.24
N LYS A 42 8.88 -16.76 1.23
CA LYS A 42 7.53 -16.20 1.35
C LYS A 42 6.59 -17.01 2.24
N ASN A 43 6.76 -18.33 2.27
CA ASN A 43 5.89 -19.24 3.02
C ASN A 43 6.21 -19.30 4.52
N LYS A 44 7.30 -18.67 4.96
CA LYS A 44 7.67 -18.65 6.38
C LYS A 44 6.80 -17.71 7.19
N ASN A 45 6.42 -18.15 8.38
CA ASN A 45 5.75 -17.30 9.37
C ASN A 45 6.75 -16.33 10.04
N ASN A 46 6.24 -15.34 10.80
CA ASN A 46 7.09 -14.32 11.42
C ASN A 46 8.14 -14.91 12.39
N ILE A 47 7.83 -16.01 13.08
CA ILE A 47 8.76 -16.65 14.02
C ILE A 47 9.91 -17.30 13.25
N GLU A 48 9.59 -18.06 12.20
CA GLU A 48 10.58 -18.72 11.32
C GLU A 48 11.45 -17.70 10.58
N LYS A 49 10.86 -16.58 10.14
CA LYS A 49 11.60 -15.48 9.54
C LYS A 49 12.56 -14.87 10.55
N LYS A 50 12.09 -14.54 11.75
CA LYS A 50 12.93 -13.97 12.81
C LYS A 50 14.14 -14.87 13.11
N GLN A 51 13.90 -16.18 13.27
CA GLN A 51 14.97 -17.16 13.45
C GLN A 51 15.97 -17.15 12.29
N ALA A 52 15.51 -16.99 11.05
CA ALA A 52 16.40 -16.91 9.89
C ALA A 52 17.24 -15.63 9.88
N TYR A 53 16.67 -14.48 10.25
CA TYR A 53 17.42 -13.21 10.36
C TYR A 53 18.41 -13.19 11.53
N ASP A 54 18.16 -13.99 12.56
CA ASP A 54 19.08 -14.13 13.71
C ASP A 54 20.33 -14.96 13.35
N CYS A 55 20.35 -15.67 12.22
CA CYS A 55 21.53 -16.41 11.74
C CYS A 55 22.65 -15.47 11.25
N ASP A 56 23.89 -15.98 11.25
CA ASP A 56 25.07 -15.25 10.78
C ASP A 56 25.02 -14.95 9.28
N ILE A 57 24.45 -15.89 8.52
CA ILE A 57 24.28 -15.81 7.07
C ILE A 57 22.80 -16.04 6.75
N LEU A 58 22.20 -15.13 5.98
CA LEU A 58 20.82 -15.22 5.55
C LEU A 58 20.76 -15.36 4.03
N TYR A 59 20.13 -16.42 3.54
CA TYR A 59 19.70 -16.53 2.14
C TYR A 59 18.26 -16.06 1.97
N SER A 60 18.02 -15.20 0.99
CA SER A 60 16.67 -14.73 0.67
C SER A 60 16.59 -14.19 -0.76
N THR A 61 15.40 -13.77 -1.18
CA THR A 61 15.20 -13.06 -2.44
C THR A 61 15.15 -11.55 -2.21
N ASN A 62 15.43 -10.79 -3.26
CA ASN A 62 15.33 -9.33 -3.24
C ASN A 62 13.93 -8.85 -2.80
N SER A 63 12.89 -9.50 -3.33
CA SER A 63 11.50 -9.21 -3.06
C SER A 63 11.14 -9.48 -1.61
N GLU A 64 11.51 -10.65 -1.06
CA GLU A 64 11.11 -11.02 0.30
C GLU A 64 11.81 -10.15 1.36
N LEU A 65 13.10 -9.84 1.18
CA LEU A 65 13.83 -8.91 2.06
C LEU A 65 13.19 -7.51 2.07
N SER A 66 12.85 -7.01 0.89
CA SER A 66 12.26 -5.68 0.75
C SER A 66 10.83 -5.63 1.31
N PHE A 67 10.04 -6.70 1.14
CA PHE A 67 8.71 -6.79 1.75
C PHE A 67 8.76 -6.97 3.27
N ASP A 68 9.74 -7.70 3.80
CA ASP A 68 9.98 -7.76 5.25
C ASP A 68 10.30 -6.38 5.82
N TYR A 69 11.17 -5.62 5.15
CA TYR A 69 11.45 -4.24 5.54
C TYR A 69 10.20 -3.36 5.53
N LEU A 70 9.39 -3.42 4.47
CA LEU A 70 8.14 -2.66 4.43
C LEU A 70 7.18 -3.08 5.55
N ARG A 71 7.05 -4.39 5.82
CA ARG A 71 6.20 -4.93 6.89
C ARG A 71 6.65 -4.45 8.27
N ASP A 72 7.95 -4.50 8.55
CA ASP A 72 8.53 -4.07 9.82
C ASP A 72 8.31 -2.57 10.07
N ASN A 73 8.44 -1.72 9.05
CA ASN A 73 8.14 -0.29 9.17
C ASN A 73 6.65 0.04 9.39
N MET A 74 5.75 -0.94 9.20
CA MET A 74 4.32 -0.81 9.51
C MET A 74 3.94 -1.45 10.85
N GLN A 75 4.87 -2.15 11.53
CA GLN A 75 4.59 -2.77 12.81
C GLN A 75 4.54 -1.73 13.94
N ILE A 76 3.54 -1.86 14.80
CA ILE A 76 3.37 -1.00 15.98
C ILE A 76 4.10 -1.59 17.18
N ASP A 77 4.09 -2.93 17.32
CA ASP A 77 4.75 -3.62 18.42
C ASP A 77 6.15 -4.09 18.01
N TYR A 78 7.17 -3.59 18.72
CA TYR A 78 8.57 -3.96 18.53
C TYR A 78 8.81 -5.48 18.61
N LYS A 79 8.01 -6.21 19.40
CA LYS A 79 8.15 -7.66 19.54
C LYS A 79 7.87 -8.42 18.24
N ASN A 80 7.09 -7.83 17.34
CA ASN A 80 6.70 -8.42 16.07
C ASN A 80 7.68 -8.11 14.92
N LEU A 81 8.70 -7.30 15.18
CA LEU A 81 9.74 -7.00 14.18
C LEU A 81 10.57 -8.25 13.89
N VAL A 82 10.79 -8.47 12.61
CA VAL A 82 11.52 -9.62 12.08
C VAL A 82 13.00 -9.27 11.85
N MET A 83 13.28 -8.09 11.27
CA MET A 83 14.61 -7.59 10.94
C MET A 83 15.18 -6.74 12.09
N GLN A 84 15.62 -7.38 13.17
CA GLN A 84 16.14 -6.67 14.35
C GLN A 84 17.64 -6.35 14.27
N ARG A 85 18.38 -7.02 13.39
CA ARG A 85 19.82 -6.80 13.18
C ARG A 85 20.07 -5.65 12.20
N GLU A 86 21.24 -5.05 12.32
CA GLU A 86 21.66 -3.96 11.44
C GLU A 86 21.92 -4.47 10.01
N TYR A 87 21.61 -3.64 9.01
CA TYR A 87 21.91 -3.88 7.59
C TYR A 87 23.42 -3.76 7.32
N ALA A 88 24.19 -4.78 7.70
CA ALA A 88 25.63 -4.73 7.62
C ALA A 88 26.15 -4.96 6.19
N TYR A 89 25.85 -6.12 5.60
CA TYR A 89 26.38 -6.48 4.28
C TYR A 89 25.38 -7.28 3.44
N ALA A 90 25.19 -6.85 2.19
CA ALA A 90 24.43 -7.58 1.18
C ALA A 90 25.35 -8.04 0.03
N ILE A 91 25.21 -9.29 -0.37
CA ILE A 91 25.79 -9.87 -1.58
C ILE A 91 24.63 -10.20 -2.52
N VAL A 92 24.54 -9.51 -3.65
CA VAL A 92 23.43 -9.64 -4.60
C VAL A 92 23.87 -10.45 -5.81
N ASP A 93 23.27 -11.61 -6.01
CA ASP A 93 23.42 -12.42 -7.23
C ASP A 93 22.60 -11.83 -8.38
N GLU A 94 23.09 -11.95 -9.62
CA GLU A 94 22.55 -11.30 -10.82
C GLU A 94 22.24 -9.80 -10.60
N VAL A 95 23.26 -9.07 -10.14
CA VAL A 95 23.10 -7.69 -9.64
C VAL A 95 22.59 -6.71 -10.69
N ASP A 96 22.91 -6.92 -11.96
CA ASP A 96 22.38 -6.15 -13.09
C ASP A 96 20.87 -6.35 -13.23
N SER A 97 20.40 -7.60 -13.19
CA SER A 97 18.97 -7.92 -13.24
C SER A 97 18.20 -7.26 -12.08
N ILE A 98 18.74 -7.34 -10.86
CA ILE A 98 18.05 -6.85 -9.66
C ILE A 98 18.13 -5.32 -9.50
N LEU A 99 19.31 -4.72 -9.65
CA LEU A 99 19.53 -3.30 -9.37
C LEU A 99 19.36 -2.38 -10.59
N ILE A 100 19.35 -2.92 -11.80
CA ILE A 100 19.14 -2.14 -13.04
C ILE A 100 17.75 -2.43 -13.60
N ASP A 101 17.45 -3.69 -13.94
CA ASP A 101 16.24 -4.03 -14.69
C ASP A 101 14.96 -3.96 -13.83
N GLU A 102 14.96 -4.65 -12.70
CA GLU A 102 13.81 -4.70 -11.79
C GLU A 102 13.61 -3.42 -10.97
N ALA A 103 14.69 -2.67 -10.78
CA ALA A 103 14.71 -1.52 -9.88
C ALA A 103 13.85 -0.34 -10.37
N ARG A 104 13.29 -0.41 -11.58
CA ARG A 104 12.37 0.60 -12.13
C ARG A 104 10.97 0.55 -11.51
N THR A 105 10.53 -0.60 -11.02
CA THR A 105 9.18 -0.75 -10.48
C THR A 105 9.25 -0.77 -8.96
N PRO A 106 8.60 0.19 -8.25
CA PRO A 106 8.59 0.17 -6.80
C PRO A 106 7.81 -1.04 -6.27
N LEU A 107 8.29 -1.61 -5.17
CA LEU A 107 7.56 -2.57 -4.39
C LEU A 107 6.52 -1.85 -3.54
N ILE A 108 5.29 -2.34 -3.58
CA ILE A 108 4.13 -1.69 -2.96
C ILE A 108 3.41 -2.72 -2.09
N ILE A 109 3.19 -2.39 -0.82
CA ILE A 109 2.17 -3.06 -0.01
C ILE A 109 0.90 -2.22 -0.11
N SER A 110 -0.14 -2.83 -0.66
CA SER A 110 -1.48 -2.24 -0.70
C SER A 110 -2.44 -3.07 0.12
N ASN A 111 -3.23 -2.39 0.96
CA ASN A 111 -4.28 -3.03 1.72
C ASN A 111 -5.60 -2.90 0.95
N GLN A 112 -6.17 -4.03 0.54
CA GLN A 112 -7.51 -4.06 -0.02
C GLN A 112 -8.53 -3.92 1.11
N ASN A 113 -9.08 -2.72 1.29
CA ASN A 113 -10.18 -2.50 2.23
C ASN A 113 -11.46 -3.16 1.68
N LYS A 114 -11.76 -4.40 2.10
CA LYS A 114 -13.02 -5.08 1.72
C LYS A 114 -14.27 -4.39 2.27
N GLN A 115 -14.16 -3.65 3.37
CA GLN A 115 -15.29 -2.99 4.04
C GLN A 115 -15.77 -1.68 3.39
N THR A 116 -15.03 -1.10 2.43
CA THR A 116 -15.33 0.26 1.93
C THR A 116 -16.55 0.33 1.00
N LYS A 117 -16.91 -0.73 0.27
CA LYS A 117 -17.97 -0.66 -0.75
C LYS A 117 -19.34 -0.27 -0.19
N PHE A 118 -19.70 -0.78 0.99
CA PHE A 118 -20.99 -0.48 1.62
C PHE A 118 -21.08 0.97 2.09
N ILE A 119 -19.98 1.51 2.63
CA ILE A 119 -19.93 2.86 3.19
C ILE A 119 -20.17 3.92 2.12
N TYR A 120 -19.64 3.75 0.90
CA TYR A 120 -19.92 4.69 -0.20
C TYR A 120 -21.39 4.72 -0.60
N ARG A 121 -22.05 3.55 -0.61
CA ARG A 121 -23.48 3.47 -0.93
C ARG A 121 -24.33 4.12 0.15
N GLU A 122 -23.98 3.92 1.42
CA GLU A 122 -24.67 4.58 2.53
C GLU A 122 -24.44 6.10 2.53
N ALA A 123 -23.21 6.55 2.23
CA ALA A 123 -22.89 7.97 2.07
C ALA A 123 -23.65 8.61 0.90
N ASP A 124 -23.73 7.94 -0.27
CA ASP A 124 -24.55 8.39 -1.40
C ASP A 124 -26.04 8.48 -1.02
N ARG A 125 -26.57 7.45 -0.32
CA ARG A 125 -27.96 7.46 0.15
C ARG A 125 -28.23 8.65 1.07
N PHE A 126 -27.33 8.90 2.03
CA PHE A 126 -27.42 10.05 2.93
C PHE A 126 -27.47 11.37 2.15
N VAL A 127 -26.52 11.58 1.24
CA VAL A 127 -26.39 12.83 0.47
C VAL A 127 -27.65 13.12 -0.35
N ARG A 128 -28.28 12.10 -0.93
CA ARG A 128 -29.56 12.25 -1.65
C ARG A 128 -30.71 12.72 -0.77
N THR A 129 -30.65 12.52 0.55
CA THR A 129 -31.69 13.02 1.47
C THR A 129 -31.48 14.49 1.85
N LEU A 130 -30.37 15.12 1.48
CA LEU A 130 -30.05 16.47 1.88
C LEU A 130 -30.88 17.51 1.13
N LYS A 131 -31.17 18.61 1.81
CA LYS A 131 -31.89 19.77 1.29
C LYS A 131 -30.90 20.94 1.23
N LYS A 132 -31.24 21.99 0.48
CA LYS A 132 -30.37 23.17 0.26
C LYS A 132 -29.88 23.84 1.55
N ASN A 133 -30.63 23.75 2.64
CA ASN A 133 -30.27 24.29 3.96
C ASN A 133 -29.34 23.38 4.79
N HIS A 134 -28.96 22.21 4.28
CA HIS A 134 -28.09 21.26 4.99
C HIS A 134 -26.61 21.39 4.58
N TYR A 135 -26.30 22.07 3.48
CA TYR A 135 -24.94 22.22 2.97
C TYR A 135 -24.72 23.63 2.42
N ILE A 136 -23.45 24.02 2.32
CA ILE A 136 -23.00 25.25 1.68
C ILE A 136 -22.05 24.85 0.56
N ILE A 137 -22.25 25.43 -0.62
CA ILE A 137 -21.38 25.23 -1.79
C ILE A 137 -20.70 26.55 -2.09
N ASP A 138 -19.37 26.51 -2.17
CA ASP A 138 -18.58 27.56 -2.78
C ASP A 138 -18.21 27.11 -4.21
N LEU A 139 -18.81 27.80 -5.19
CA LEU A 139 -18.64 27.50 -6.61
C LEU A 139 -17.29 27.98 -7.16
N GLU A 140 -16.67 28.99 -6.54
CA GLU A 140 -15.37 29.50 -6.98
C GLU A 140 -14.27 28.49 -6.61
N THR A 141 -14.30 27.99 -5.37
CA THR A 141 -13.33 27.01 -4.90
C THR A 141 -13.72 25.56 -5.20
N LYS A 142 -14.91 25.33 -5.77
CA LYS A 142 -15.51 23.99 -5.94
C LYS A 142 -15.46 23.19 -4.63
N THR A 143 -15.79 23.82 -3.50
CA THR A 143 -15.85 23.19 -2.17
C THR A 143 -17.29 23.09 -1.68
N ILE A 144 -17.55 22.07 -0.86
CA ILE A 144 -18.86 21.82 -0.27
C ILE A 144 -18.70 21.34 1.16
N GLU A 145 -19.46 21.95 2.07
CA GLU A 145 -19.45 21.62 3.49
C GLU A 145 -20.86 21.45 4.04
N LEU A 146 -21.00 20.64 5.10
CA LEU A 146 -22.27 20.52 5.81
C LEU A 146 -22.44 21.71 6.75
N THR A 147 -23.66 22.25 6.77
CA THR A 147 -24.10 23.18 7.84
C THR A 147 -24.35 22.41 9.13
N GLU A 148 -24.53 23.11 10.25
CA GLU A 148 -24.97 22.50 11.53
C GLU A 148 -26.22 21.61 11.37
N LYS A 149 -27.21 22.05 10.58
CA LYS A 149 -28.41 21.25 10.29
C LYS A 149 -28.08 19.98 9.51
N GLY A 150 -27.11 20.04 8.61
CA GLY A 150 -26.60 18.89 7.86
C GLY A 150 -25.83 17.91 8.74
N ILE A 151 -25.03 18.43 9.67
CA ILE A 151 -24.27 17.64 10.66
C ILE A 151 -25.23 16.89 11.56
N ASN A 152 -26.20 17.57 12.18
CA ASN A 152 -27.22 16.93 13.02
C ASN A 152 -28.02 15.88 12.25
N LYS A 153 -28.28 16.11 10.95
CA LYS A 153 -28.95 15.12 10.10
C LYS A 153 -28.05 13.91 9.82
N ALA A 154 -26.76 14.11 9.60
CA ALA A 154 -25.80 13.03 9.42
C ALA A 154 -25.71 12.16 10.68
N GLU A 155 -25.60 12.79 11.85
CA GLU A 155 -25.53 12.13 13.14
C GLU A 155 -26.75 11.23 13.40
N ASN A 156 -27.96 11.75 13.12
CA ASN A 156 -29.18 10.95 13.20
C ASN A 156 -29.26 9.83 12.15
N PHE A 157 -28.84 10.08 10.91
CA PHE A 157 -28.89 9.09 9.84
C PHE A 157 -27.94 7.91 10.08
N PHE A 158 -26.73 8.20 10.55
CA PHE A 158 -25.69 7.20 10.83
C PHE A 158 -25.72 6.68 12.28
N GLN A 159 -26.63 7.19 13.11
CA GLN A 159 -26.79 6.82 14.53
C GLN A 159 -25.48 7.03 15.33
N ILE A 160 -24.87 8.20 15.17
CA ILE A 160 -23.63 8.60 15.86
C ILE A 160 -23.81 9.90 16.62
N ASN A 161 -23.05 10.09 17.70
CA ASN A 161 -23.19 11.26 18.57
C ASN A 161 -22.46 12.51 18.04
N ASN A 162 -21.28 12.33 17.43
CA ASN A 162 -20.48 13.43 16.92
C ASN A 162 -19.76 13.01 15.64
N LEU A 163 -20.12 13.62 14.52
CA LEU A 163 -19.53 13.33 13.21
C LEU A 163 -18.03 13.64 13.12
N TYR A 164 -17.54 14.61 13.90
CA TYR A 164 -16.16 15.09 13.88
C TYR A 164 -15.24 14.37 14.87
N ASN A 165 -15.75 13.35 15.57
CA ASN A 165 -14.90 12.50 16.40
C ASN A 165 -13.87 11.75 15.52
N ILE A 166 -12.65 11.58 16.01
CA ILE A 166 -11.56 10.84 15.35
C ILE A 166 -12.02 9.44 14.91
N ASN A 167 -12.86 8.78 15.71
CA ASN A 167 -13.42 7.47 15.40
C ASN A 167 -14.28 7.46 14.11
N HIS A 168 -14.81 8.61 13.69
CA HIS A 168 -15.66 8.78 12.51
C HIS A 168 -14.95 9.50 11.35
N ALA A 169 -13.64 9.73 11.43
CA ALA A 169 -12.88 10.46 10.41
C ALA A 169 -13.04 9.85 9.00
N HIS A 170 -13.03 8.52 8.90
CA HIS A 170 -13.26 7.82 7.63
C HIS A 170 -14.68 8.05 7.09
N LEU A 171 -15.70 8.00 7.94
CA LEU A 171 -17.08 8.26 7.53
C LEU A 171 -17.27 9.71 7.06
N LEU A 172 -16.75 10.67 7.82
CA LEU A 172 -16.78 12.09 7.46
C LEU A 172 -16.11 12.33 6.10
N HIS A 173 -14.94 11.73 5.86
CA HIS A 173 -14.25 11.81 4.56
C HIS A 173 -15.09 11.25 3.41
N ARG A 174 -15.80 10.14 3.62
CA ARG A 174 -16.68 9.53 2.61
C ARG A 174 -17.91 10.39 2.33
N ILE A 175 -18.51 10.98 3.36
CA ILE A 175 -19.62 11.92 3.21
C ILE A 175 -19.17 13.15 2.41
N LYS A 176 -18.00 13.73 2.71
CA LYS A 176 -17.43 14.85 1.95
C LYS A 176 -17.21 14.48 0.46
N ASN A 177 -16.69 13.30 0.19
CA ASN A 177 -16.55 12.80 -1.18
C ASN A 177 -17.90 12.60 -1.89
N ALA A 178 -18.90 12.05 -1.19
CA ALA A 178 -20.26 11.88 -1.74
C ALA A 178 -20.93 13.23 -2.03
N LEU A 179 -20.76 14.22 -1.14
CA LEU A 179 -21.22 15.59 -1.37
C LEU A 179 -20.59 16.19 -2.62
N LYS A 180 -19.27 16.09 -2.77
CA LYS A 180 -18.55 16.57 -3.94
C LYS A 180 -19.00 15.85 -5.21
N ALA A 181 -19.06 14.52 -5.18
CA ALA A 181 -19.52 13.70 -6.30
C ALA A 181 -20.94 14.11 -6.74
N PHE A 182 -21.85 14.36 -5.80
CA PHE A 182 -23.25 14.64 -6.11
C PHE A 182 -23.47 16.07 -6.60
N PHE A 183 -22.92 17.08 -5.92
CA PHE A 183 -23.25 18.49 -6.15
C PHE A 183 -22.27 19.25 -7.04
N ILE A 184 -21.00 18.83 -7.10
CA ILE A 184 -19.94 19.56 -7.82
C ILE A 184 -19.57 18.87 -9.13
N MET A 185 -19.57 17.53 -9.14
CA MET A 185 -19.18 16.74 -10.32
C MET A 185 -20.40 16.42 -11.19
N HIS A 186 -20.27 16.61 -12.50
CA HIS A 186 -21.34 16.44 -13.47
C HIS A 186 -20.97 15.42 -14.56
N ASN A 187 -21.90 14.49 -14.82
CA ASN A 187 -21.82 13.56 -15.93
C ASN A 187 -21.89 14.34 -17.26
N ASN A 188 -21.15 13.89 -18.28
CA ASN A 188 -20.92 14.56 -19.57
C ASN A 188 -20.14 15.89 -19.50
N LYS A 189 -19.55 16.23 -18.35
CA LYS A 189 -18.66 17.39 -18.22
C LYS A 189 -17.34 17.01 -17.54
N ASP A 190 -17.41 16.53 -16.31
CA ASP A 190 -16.23 16.18 -15.51
C ASP A 190 -15.87 14.69 -15.65
N TYR A 191 -16.88 13.86 -15.93
CA TYR A 191 -16.74 12.43 -16.17
C TYR A 191 -17.83 11.91 -17.10
N LEU A 192 -17.65 10.69 -17.61
CA LEU A 192 -18.60 9.96 -18.43
C LEU A 192 -18.82 8.56 -17.84
N VAL A 193 -20.04 8.05 -17.91
CA VAL A 193 -20.33 6.65 -17.56
C VAL A 193 -20.45 5.80 -18.82
N VAL A 194 -19.59 4.79 -18.97
CA VAL A 194 -19.57 3.87 -20.12
C VAL A 194 -19.34 2.45 -19.64
N LYS A 195 -20.19 1.50 -20.07
CA LYS A 195 -20.06 0.05 -19.78
C LYS A 195 -19.81 -0.22 -18.28
N ASP A 196 -20.65 0.35 -17.43
CA ASP A 196 -20.57 0.19 -15.96
C ASP A 196 -19.28 0.74 -15.32
N LYS A 197 -18.63 1.72 -15.97
CA LYS A 197 -17.42 2.38 -15.45
C LYS A 197 -17.49 3.90 -15.56
N VAL A 198 -16.92 4.58 -14.57
CA VAL A 198 -16.70 6.03 -14.59
C VAL A 198 -15.38 6.32 -15.30
N LEU A 199 -15.41 7.17 -16.33
CA LEU A 199 -14.26 7.60 -17.10
C LEU A 199 -14.07 9.11 -16.96
N ILE A 200 -12.85 9.57 -16.72
CA ILE A 200 -12.56 10.99 -16.52
C ILE A 200 -12.52 11.71 -17.87
N ILE A 201 -13.12 12.90 -17.93
CA ILE A 201 -13.03 13.81 -19.06
C ILE A 201 -12.00 14.90 -18.72
N ASP A 202 -11.12 15.18 -19.67
CA ASP A 202 -10.23 16.35 -19.59
C ASP A 202 -11.03 17.64 -19.79
N GLU A 203 -11.02 18.55 -18.80
CA GLU A 203 -11.74 19.82 -18.83
C GLU A 203 -11.35 20.72 -20.02
N PHE A 204 -10.11 20.61 -20.53
CA PHE A 204 -9.63 21.46 -21.63
C PHE A 204 -9.92 20.88 -23.01
N THR A 205 -9.76 19.56 -23.17
CA THR A 205 -9.81 18.91 -24.49
C THR A 205 -11.09 18.12 -24.73
N GLY A 206 -11.89 17.86 -23.69
CA GLY A 206 -13.07 16.99 -23.76
C GLY A 206 -12.75 15.51 -24.02
N ARG A 207 -11.46 15.14 -24.00
CA ARG A 207 -11.02 13.76 -24.27
C ARG A 207 -11.20 12.88 -23.05
N ILE A 208 -11.49 11.60 -23.30
CA ILE A 208 -11.56 10.58 -22.25
C ILE A 208 -10.15 10.17 -21.85
N LEU A 209 -9.81 10.35 -20.58
CA LEU A 209 -8.54 9.96 -19.99
C LEU A 209 -8.60 8.50 -19.51
N LYS A 210 -8.37 7.56 -20.44
CA LYS A 210 -8.38 6.12 -20.14
C LYS A 210 -7.33 5.76 -19.09
N GLY A 211 -7.69 4.90 -18.15
CA GLY A 211 -6.81 4.40 -17.10
C GLY A 211 -6.58 5.36 -15.93
N ARG A 212 -7.15 6.57 -15.97
CA ARG A 212 -7.11 7.50 -14.82
C ARG A 212 -8.32 7.31 -13.91
N GLN A 213 -8.08 7.43 -12.61
CA GLN A 213 -9.09 7.44 -11.55
C GLN A 213 -8.95 8.71 -10.71
N PHE A 214 -10.05 9.16 -10.10
CA PHE A 214 -10.01 10.27 -9.17
C PHE A 214 -9.41 9.79 -7.84
N SER A 215 -8.57 10.60 -7.22
CA SER A 215 -7.87 10.25 -5.98
C SER A 215 -8.77 10.36 -4.73
N ASN A 216 -8.25 9.87 -3.60
CA ASN A 216 -8.82 10.03 -2.26
C ASN A 216 -10.27 9.55 -2.09
N GLY A 217 -10.69 8.58 -2.89
CA GLY A 217 -12.03 7.98 -2.80
C GLY A 217 -13.13 8.71 -3.54
N LEU A 218 -12.80 9.78 -4.28
CA LEU A 218 -13.79 10.49 -5.09
C LEU A 218 -14.28 9.63 -6.26
N HIS A 219 -13.43 8.76 -6.83
CA HIS A 219 -13.83 7.87 -7.91
C HIS A 219 -14.92 6.90 -7.47
N GLN A 220 -14.73 6.27 -6.31
CA GLN A 220 -15.68 5.34 -5.71
C GLN A 220 -16.98 6.04 -5.29
N ALA A 221 -16.91 7.31 -4.86
CA ALA A 221 -18.10 8.10 -4.58
C ALA A 221 -18.91 8.41 -5.87
N LEU A 222 -18.23 8.67 -6.99
CA LEU A 222 -18.88 8.80 -8.31
C LEU A 222 -19.48 7.48 -8.78
N GLU A 223 -18.78 6.37 -8.60
CA GLU A 223 -19.29 5.04 -8.92
C GLU A 223 -20.57 4.72 -8.12
N ALA A 224 -20.58 5.07 -6.82
CA ALA A 224 -21.77 4.96 -5.99
C ALA A 224 -22.92 5.86 -6.46
N LYS A 225 -22.62 7.12 -6.81
CA LYS A 225 -23.60 8.09 -7.34
C LYS A 225 -24.28 7.60 -8.62
N GLU A 226 -23.50 7.06 -9.55
CA GLU A 226 -23.99 6.58 -10.85
C GLU A 226 -24.53 5.14 -10.78
N ARG A 227 -24.51 4.52 -9.60
CA ARG A 227 -24.96 3.15 -9.34
C ARG A 227 -24.23 2.10 -10.17
N VAL A 228 -22.97 2.36 -10.50
CA VAL A 228 -22.11 1.40 -11.21
C VAL A 228 -21.33 0.52 -10.22
N THR A 229 -20.61 -0.47 -10.74
CA THR A 229 -19.74 -1.32 -9.91
C THR A 229 -18.66 -0.48 -9.23
N ILE A 230 -18.64 -0.51 -7.89
CA ILE A 230 -17.62 0.19 -7.10
C ILE A 230 -16.34 -0.65 -7.09
N GLU A 231 -15.28 -0.09 -7.65
CA GLU A 231 -13.94 -0.67 -7.61
C GLU A 231 -13.32 -0.45 -6.21
N PRO A 232 -12.61 -1.45 -5.65
CA PRO A 232 -11.96 -1.27 -4.36
C PRO A 232 -10.90 -0.17 -4.45
N GLU A 233 -10.81 0.68 -3.42
CA GLU A 233 -9.68 1.60 -3.32
C GLU A 233 -8.37 0.82 -3.15
N THR A 234 -7.40 1.13 -3.99
CA THR A 234 -6.00 0.78 -3.78
C THR A 234 -5.36 1.83 -2.87
N ASN A 235 -5.34 1.55 -1.57
CA ASN A 235 -4.54 2.34 -0.63
C ASN A 235 -3.14 1.74 -0.56
N ILE A 236 -2.15 2.51 -1.00
CA ILE A 236 -0.73 2.19 -0.85
C ILE A 236 -0.38 2.44 0.61
N SER A 237 -0.08 1.38 1.36
CA SER A 237 0.30 1.45 2.77
C SER A 237 1.78 1.80 2.92
N ALA A 238 2.63 1.20 2.09
CA ALA A 238 4.07 1.43 2.08
C ALA A 238 4.65 1.16 0.69
N THR A 239 5.72 1.87 0.34
CA THR A 239 6.40 1.71 -0.95
C THR A 239 7.91 1.92 -0.80
N ILE A 240 8.71 1.13 -1.52
CA ILE A 240 10.16 1.30 -1.65
C ILE A 240 10.64 0.77 -3.00
N THR A 241 11.68 1.35 -3.56
CA THR A 241 12.37 0.78 -4.74
C THR A 241 13.55 -0.08 -4.29
N TYR A 242 13.98 -1.04 -5.11
CA TYR A 242 15.16 -1.83 -4.77
C TYR A 242 16.41 -0.96 -4.56
N GLN A 243 16.62 0.10 -5.35
CA GLN A 243 17.79 0.97 -5.12
C GLN A 243 17.75 1.59 -3.73
N ASN A 244 16.59 2.10 -3.28
CA ASN A 244 16.49 2.71 -1.97
C ASN A 244 16.59 1.68 -0.85
N PHE A 245 16.04 0.47 -1.03
CA PHE A 245 16.17 -0.60 -0.06
C PHE A 245 17.63 -1.03 0.12
N PHE A 246 18.34 -1.33 -0.96
CA PHE A 246 19.73 -1.79 -0.86
C PHE A 246 20.67 -0.72 -0.32
N ARG A 247 20.39 0.58 -0.56
CA ARG A 247 21.16 1.69 0.04
C ARG A 247 21.11 1.75 1.57
N LEU A 248 20.22 1.00 2.22
CA LEU A 248 20.20 0.87 3.68
C LEU A 248 21.38 0.04 4.21
N TYR A 249 21.99 -0.81 3.38
CA TYR A 249 23.14 -1.61 3.79
C TYR A 249 24.41 -0.77 3.85
N LYS A 250 25.21 -0.97 4.91
CA LYS A 250 26.53 -0.32 5.05
C LYS A 250 27.48 -0.69 3.92
N LYS A 251 27.39 -1.94 3.46
CA LYS A 251 28.19 -2.47 2.36
C LYS A 251 27.30 -3.28 1.44
N ILE A 252 27.51 -3.13 0.13
CA ILE A 252 26.80 -3.88 -0.90
C ILE A 252 27.85 -4.39 -1.88
N SER A 253 27.72 -5.64 -2.28
CA SER A 253 28.46 -6.22 -3.39
C SER A 253 27.49 -6.99 -4.29
N GLY A 254 27.90 -7.26 -5.52
CA GLY A 254 27.11 -8.11 -6.39
C GLY A 254 27.98 -8.91 -7.34
N MET A 255 27.37 -9.96 -7.89
CA MET A 255 27.94 -10.77 -8.95
C MET A 255 26.96 -10.78 -10.13
N THR A 256 27.50 -10.80 -11.34
CA THR A 256 26.79 -10.92 -12.62
C THR A 256 27.80 -11.34 -13.69
N GLY A 257 27.32 -11.80 -14.85
CA GLY A 257 28.13 -12.26 -15.98
C GLY A 257 28.82 -11.17 -16.79
#